data_AF-A0A9D7YFP0-F1
#
_entry.id   AF-A0A9D7YFP0-F1
#
_cell.length_a   1.000
_cell.length_b   1.000
_cell.length_c   1.000
_cell.angle_alpha   90.00
_cell.angle_beta   90.00
_cell.angle_gamma   90.00
#
_symmetry.space_group_name_H-M   'P 1'
#
loop_
_entity.id
_entity.type
_entity.pdbx_description
1 polymer ?
#
loop_
_entity_poly.entity_id
_entity_poly.type
_entity_poly.pdbx_seq_one_letter_code
_entity_poly.pdbx_strand_id
1 'polypeptide(L)'
;MDKNPFYKHSKIQLFLAERDGKIVGRIAAIINDNHNIEHNDKVGFFGFFECIQDQGVATSLFTAAEQWLRDRGMEIIRGPVNPSMNDECGLLVNGFDGPPVILMTYNPPYYAQLIEDAGYEKSQDLFAYLLRNANYASEKMKRLFDVIVKRNDLVFRGLDFKDKPKFKRDVETLKFIYNEAWEKNWGFVKFTDEEFDFLAADLKQIADPNLVFIVESKGRIAGFCLALPDVNQALIHNKKGSLLPGAFHLLTKSKKIDLCRIIVLGVLPEFRNTGIDAAIYMEIGERAKQRGILLGEASWILESNEMMNKGLTTTMHGERYRTYRLYDKEL
;
A
#
# COMPACT_ATOMS: atom_id res chain seq x y z
N MET A 1 -12.35 14.66 11.90
CA MET A 1 -11.33 13.64 12.22
C MET A 1 -11.97 12.47 12.97
N ASP A 2 -12.93 12.72 13.86
CA ASP A 2 -13.59 11.79 14.80
C ASP A 2 -14.26 10.51 14.24
N LYS A 3 -14.29 10.31 12.91
CA LYS A 3 -14.83 9.09 12.29
C LYS A 3 -13.77 8.06 11.91
N ASN A 4 -12.51 8.46 11.76
CA ASN A 4 -11.43 7.52 11.44
C ASN A 4 -10.83 6.98 12.76
N PRO A 5 -10.86 5.66 13.00
CA PRO A 5 -10.33 5.04 14.22
C PRO A 5 -8.87 5.37 14.53
N PHE A 6 -8.05 5.69 13.52
CA PHE A 6 -6.65 6.11 13.68
C PHE A 6 -6.50 7.26 14.70
N TYR A 7 -7.40 8.24 14.66
CA TYR A 7 -7.31 9.41 15.54
C TYR A 7 -7.76 9.15 16.99
N LYS A 8 -8.17 7.92 17.33
CA LYS A 8 -8.43 7.54 18.73
C LYS A 8 -7.15 7.37 19.53
N HIS A 9 -6.05 7.06 18.86
CA HIS A 9 -4.73 6.83 19.47
C HIS A 9 -3.63 7.67 18.81
N SER A 10 -3.92 8.42 17.74
CA SER A 10 -2.92 9.21 17.02
C SER A 10 -3.29 10.70 16.98
N LYS A 11 -2.26 11.56 16.94
CA LYS A 11 -2.41 13.02 16.90
C LYS A 11 -1.96 13.56 15.55
N ILE A 12 -2.61 14.61 15.08
CA ILE A 12 -2.25 15.30 13.85
C ILE A 12 -2.35 16.81 14.04
N GLN A 13 -1.38 17.54 13.49
CA GLN A 13 -1.41 18.98 13.34
C GLN A 13 -1.26 19.33 11.88
N LEU A 14 -2.21 20.14 11.37
CA LEU A 14 -2.21 20.61 10.00
C LEU A 14 -1.61 22.02 9.95
N PHE A 15 -0.74 22.26 8.98
CA PHE A 15 -0.14 23.55 8.70
C PHE A 15 -0.42 23.97 7.26
N LEU A 16 -0.67 25.26 7.07
CA LEU A 16 -0.78 25.91 5.77
C LEU A 16 0.26 27.02 5.70
N ALA A 17 0.93 27.14 4.57
CA ALA A 17 1.73 28.30 4.24
C ALA A 17 0.92 29.26 3.37
N GLU A 18 0.86 30.51 3.76
CA GLU A 18 0.14 31.57 3.05
C GLU A 18 1.11 32.66 2.60
N ARG A 19 0.97 33.11 1.35
CA ARG A 19 1.67 34.27 0.78
C ARG A 19 0.65 35.14 0.07
N ASP A 20 0.55 36.40 0.46
CA ASP A 20 -0.38 37.38 -0.11
C ASP A 20 -1.84 36.90 -0.17
N GLY A 21 -2.35 36.30 0.91
CA GLY A 21 -3.73 35.80 0.96
C GLY A 21 -3.97 34.47 0.24
N LYS A 22 -2.92 33.83 -0.31
CA LYS A 22 -3.02 32.58 -1.07
C LYS A 22 -2.27 31.45 -0.40
N ILE A 23 -2.92 30.28 -0.33
CA ILE A 23 -2.28 29.05 0.12
C ILE A 23 -1.23 28.63 -0.92
N VAL A 24 0.03 28.54 -0.49
CA VAL A 24 1.18 28.16 -1.32
C VAL A 24 1.81 26.83 -0.91
N GLY A 25 1.37 26.25 0.20
CA GLY A 25 1.74 24.90 0.60
C GLY A 25 1.03 24.43 1.86
N ARG A 26 1.21 23.16 2.18
CA ARG A 26 0.67 22.49 3.36
C ARG A 26 1.55 21.34 3.79
N ILE A 27 1.49 21.00 5.07
CA ILE A 27 2.10 19.79 5.65
C ILE A 27 1.27 19.36 6.86
N ALA A 28 1.25 18.08 7.15
CA ALA A 28 0.76 17.55 8.42
C ALA A 28 1.94 17.01 9.24
N ALA A 29 1.99 17.35 10.53
CA ALA A 29 2.80 16.65 11.52
C ALA A 29 1.91 15.64 12.25
N ILE A 30 2.37 14.41 12.39
CA ILE A 30 1.57 13.27 12.86
C ILE A 30 2.36 12.52 13.95
N ILE A 31 1.68 12.11 15.01
CA ILE A 31 2.21 11.14 15.99
C ILE A 31 1.30 9.93 15.95
N ASN A 32 1.90 8.77 15.66
CA ASN A 32 1.22 7.48 15.70
C ASN A 32 1.67 6.74 16.97
N ASP A 33 0.83 6.74 18.01
CA ASP A 33 1.21 6.12 19.29
C ASP A 33 1.41 4.61 19.12
N ASN A 34 0.64 3.94 18.26
CA ASN A 34 0.80 2.50 18.00
C ASN A 34 2.15 2.18 17.34
N HIS A 35 2.65 3.05 16.44
CA HIS A 35 4.01 2.87 15.88
C HIS A 35 5.05 2.93 17.00
N ASN A 36 5.01 3.97 17.83
CA ASN A 36 5.99 4.17 18.90
C ASN A 36 5.92 3.06 19.96
N ILE A 37 4.73 2.50 20.23
CA ILE A 37 4.56 1.34 21.12
C ILE A 37 5.17 0.07 20.49
N GLU A 38 4.91 -0.18 19.22
CA GLU A 38 5.37 -1.39 18.50
C GLU A 38 6.90 -1.40 18.35
N HIS A 39 7.49 -0.27 17.95
CA HIS A 39 8.93 -0.16 17.68
C HIS A 39 9.74 0.28 18.89
N ASN A 40 9.07 0.70 19.98
CA ASN A 40 9.70 1.27 21.17
C ASN A 40 10.67 2.43 20.81
N ASP A 41 10.21 3.31 19.91
CA ASP A 41 10.92 4.49 19.42
C ASP A 41 10.10 5.77 19.67
N LYS A 42 10.66 6.92 19.25
CA LYS A 42 10.03 8.25 19.38
C LYS A 42 10.00 8.95 18.03
N VAL A 43 9.31 8.33 17.09
CA VAL A 43 9.20 8.81 15.72
C VAL A 43 7.91 9.62 15.56
N GLY A 44 8.09 10.87 15.14
CA GLY A 44 7.05 11.68 14.53
C GLY A 44 7.01 11.46 13.03
N PHE A 45 5.88 11.77 12.41
CA PHE A 45 5.71 11.64 10.96
C PHE A 45 5.36 12.98 10.31
N PHE A 46 5.79 13.17 9.07
CA PHE A 46 5.21 14.18 8.18
C PHE A 46 4.41 13.53 7.07
N GLY A 47 3.36 14.22 6.61
CA GLY A 47 2.49 13.73 5.54
C GLY A 47 1.70 14.87 4.89
N PHE A 48 0.90 14.51 3.89
CA PHE A 48 0.02 15.40 3.13
C PHE A 48 0.74 16.65 2.59
N PHE A 49 2.04 16.54 2.35
CA PHE A 49 2.88 17.63 1.89
C PHE A 49 2.50 18.03 0.46
N GLU A 50 2.16 19.31 0.28
CA GLU A 50 2.07 19.93 -1.04
C GLU A 50 2.71 21.30 -0.96
N CYS A 51 3.48 21.67 -1.98
CA CYS A 51 4.17 22.94 -1.99
C CYS A 51 4.39 23.40 -3.42
N ILE A 52 4.26 24.70 -3.67
CA ILE A 52 4.85 25.29 -4.88
C ILE A 52 6.36 25.01 -4.90
N GLN A 53 6.99 25.06 -6.07
CA GLN A 53 8.43 24.84 -6.21
C GLN A 53 9.24 26.03 -5.64
N ASP A 54 9.26 26.16 -4.31
CA ASP A 54 9.87 27.24 -3.54
C ASP A 54 10.42 26.67 -2.24
N GLN A 55 11.75 26.69 -2.10
CA GLN A 55 12.44 26.14 -0.92
C GLN A 55 12.08 26.88 0.37
N GLY A 56 11.85 28.19 0.32
CA GLY A 56 11.51 28.97 1.51
C GLY A 56 10.16 28.56 2.09
N VAL A 57 9.18 28.27 1.22
CA VAL A 57 7.87 27.73 1.63
C VAL A 57 8.02 26.33 2.22
N ALA A 58 8.75 25.44 1.54
CA ALA A 58 8.99 24.08 2.01
C ALA A 58 9.67 24.07 3.39
N THR A 59 10.79 24.78 3.54
CA THR A 59 11.52 24.89 4.81
C THR A 59 10.63 25.42 5.93
N SER A 60 9.81 26.46 5.68
CA SER A 60 8.90 27.00 6.70
C SER A 60 7.86 25.96 7.18
N LEU A 61 7.32 25.17 6.25
CA LEU A 61 6.38 24.10 6.57
C LEU A 61 7.06 22.99 7.38
N PHE A 62 8.23 22.50 6.95
CA PHE A 62 8.98 21.48 7.66
C PHE A 62 9.39 21.95 9.06
N THR A 63 9.90 23.17 9.22
CA THR A 63 10.25 23.72 10.53
C THR A 63 9.05 23.76 11.49
N ALA A 64 7.85 24.14 11.00
CA ALA A 64 6.65 24.14 11.83
C ALA A 64 6.24 22.72 12.27
N ALA A 65 6.32 21.74 11.36
CA ALA A 65 6.06 20.35 11.67
C ALA A 65 7.08 19.77 12.67
N GLU A 66 8.37 20.00 12.42
CA GLU A 66 9.50 19.59 13.27
C GLU A 66 9.34 20.15 14.69
N GLN A 67 9.06 21.45 14.83
CA GLN A 67 8.88 22.07 16.15
C GLN A 67 7.72 21.44 16.93
N TRP A 68 6.58 21.21 16.26
CA TRP A 68 5.42 20.62 16.91
C TRP A 68 5.68 19.20 17.42
N LEU A 69 6.51 18.43 16.70
CA LEU A 69 6.94 17.09 17.08
C LEU A 69 7.98 17.11 18.21
N ARG A 70 8.96 18.03 18.16
CA ARG A 70 9.95 18.26 19.24
C ARG A 70 9.27 18.59 20.56
N ASP A 71 8.30 19.50 20.53
CA ASP A 71 7.52 19.91 21.70
C ASP A 71 6.75 18.73 22.35
N ARG A 72 6.59 17.63 21.62
CA ARG A 72 5.92 16.40 22.05
C ARG A 72 6.88 15.24 22.27
N GLY A 73 8.18 15.51 22.29
CA GLY A 73 9.23 14.56 22.66
C GLY A 73 9.56 13.54 21.59
N MET A 74 9.25 13.81 20.31
CA MET A 74 9.75 13.00 19.21
C MET A 74 11.21 13.35 18.91
N GLU A 75 12.00 12.34 18.58
CA GLU A 75 13.45 12.44 18.32
C GLU A 75 13.79 12.34 16.83
N ILE A 76 12.88 11.79 16.02
CA ILE A 76 13.02 11.65 14.57
C ILE A 76 11.71 12.09 13.92
N ILE A 77 11.80 12.72 12.75
CA ILE A 77 10.64 12.92 11.86
C ILE A 77 10.81 12.09 10.58
N ARG A 78 9.81 11.26 10.27
CA ARG A 78 9.78 10.33 9.13
C ARG A 78 8.66 10.66 8.15
N GLY A 79 8.90 10.57 6.84
CA GLY A 79 7.81 10.76 5.88
C GLY A 79 8.21 10.71 4.41
N PRO A 80 7.24 10.89 3.49
CA PRO A 80 5.84 11.19 3.78
C PRO A 80 5.01 9.94 4.15
N VAL A 81 4.08 10.11 5.09
CA VAL A 81 3.11 9.10 5.56
C VAL A 81 1.73 9.73 5.76
N ASN A 82 0.67 9.20 5.13
CA ASN A 82 -0.64 9.87 4.97
C ASN A 82 -1.85 9.04 5.48
N PRO A 83 -2.18 9.05 6.79
CA PRO A 83 -1.38 9.46 7.94
C PRO A 83 -0.57 8.32 8.58
N SER A 84 -0.78 7.06 8.18
CA SER A 84 -0.14 5.88 8.77
C SER A 84 0.67 5.09 7.74
N MET A 85 1.64 4.30 8.22
CA MET A 85 2.36 3.31 7.39
C MET A 85 1.43 2.24 6.80
N ASN A 86 0.25 2.07 7.41
CA ASN A 86 -0.83 1.21 6.94
C ASN A 86 -1.77 1.89 5.92
N ASP A 87 -1.66 3.22 5.75
CA ASP A 87 -2.35 4.01 4.72
C ASP A 87 -1.35 4.31 3.58
N GLU A 88 -1.50 5.44 2.88
CA GLU A 88 -0.60 5.81 1.78
C GLU A 88 0.74 6.36 2.31
N CYS A 89 1.87 5.76 1.93
CA CYS A 89 3.20 6.26 2.29
C CYS A 89 4.20 6.23 1.14
N GLY A 90 5.29 6.99 1.32
CA GLY A 90 6.39 7.12 0.39
C GLY A 90 6.15 8.19 -0.68
N LEU A 91 7.21 8.93 -1.01
CA LEU A 91 7.26 9.92 -2.08
C LEU A 91 7.68 9.24 -3.39
N LEU A 92 6.96 9.44 -4.49
CA LEU A 92 7.44 8.98 -5.80
C LEU A 92 8.73 9.75 -6.17
N VAL A 93 9.83 9.01 -6.34
CA VAL A 93 11.16 9.56 -6.69
C VAL A 93 11.67 9.05 -8.04
N ASN A 94 11.07 7.99 -8.59
CA ASN A 94 11.39 7.46 -9.91
C ASN A 94 10.17 6.79 -10.56
N GLY A 95 10.01 6.94 -11.89
CA GLY A 95 8.90 6.36 -12.68
C GLY A 95 7.67 7.27 -12.82
N PHE A 96 7.89 8.52 -13.26
CA PHE A 96 6.86 9.54 -13.51
C PHE A 96 6.18 9.39 -14.89
N ASP A 97 6.40 8.27 -15.58
CA ASP A 97 5.92 7.96 -16.92
C ASP A 97 4.54 7.26 -16.90
N GLY A 98 3.57 7.88 -16.23
CA GLY A 98 2.18 7.41 -16.29
C GLY A 98 1.33 7.83 -15.08
N PRO A 99 0.03 7.51 -15.09
CA PRO A 99 -0.85 7.79 -13.95
C PRO A 99 -0.49 6.94 -12.71
N PRO A 100 -0.88 7.35 -11.50
CA PRO A 100 -0.76 6.50 -10.32
C PRO A 100 -1.65 5.26 -10.41
N VAL A 101 -1.15 4.15 -9.88
CA VAL A 101 -1.96 2.97 -9.59
C VAL A 101 -2.73 3.20 -8.29
N ILE A 102 -3.90 2.59 -8.15
CA ILE A 102 -4.77 2.73 -6.98
C ILE A 102 -4.02 2.60 -5.64
N LEU A 103 -4.28 3.54 -4.72
CA LEU A 103 -3.64 3.64 -3.39
C LEU A 103 -2.10 3.82 -3.42
N MET A 104 -1.54 4.27 -4.54
CA MET A 104 -0.14 4.69 -4.61
C MET A 104 -0.05 6.21 -4.77
N THR A 105 0.92 6.80 -4.08
CA THR A 105 1.14 8.24 -4.11
C THR A 105 1.60 8.72 -5.49
N TYR A 106 1.37 9.99 -5.78
CA TYR A 106 1.90 10.66 -6.97
C TYR A 106 2.12 12.13 -6.67
N ASN A 107 3.33 12.62 -6.89
CA ASN A 107 3.73 13.98 -6.57
C ASN A 107 4.53 14.59 -7.72
N PRO A 108 4.67 15.92 -7.77
CA PRO A 108 5.62 16.57 -8.64
C PRO A 108 7.05 16.08 -8.40
N PRO A 109 7.89 15.92 -9.45
CA PRO A 109 9.27 15.43 -9.29
C PRO A 109 10.15 16.31 -8.39
N TYR A 110 9.87 17.62 -8.32
CA TYR A 110 10.66 18.56 -7.54
C TYR A 110 10.48 18.41 -6.02
N TYR A 111 9.51 17.62 -5.53
CA TYR A 111 9.29 17.43 -4.09
C TYR A 111 10.48 16.75 -3.41
N ALA A 112 11.17 15.83 -4.10
CA ALA A 112 12.33 15.15 -3.56
C ALA A 112 13.43 16.16 -3.18
N GLN A 113 13.73 17.10 -4.08
CA GLN A 113 14.70 18.17 -3.84
C GLN A 113 14.28 19.06 -2.67
N LEU A 114 12.99 19.44 -2.58
CA LEU A 114 12.50 20.29 -1.48
C LEU A 114 12.68 19.63 -0.10
N ILE A 115 12.49 18.31 -0.03
CA ILE A 115 12.66 17.51 1.18
C ILE A 115 14.15 17.36 1.52
N GLU A 116 14.97 17.00 0.54
CA GLU A 116 16.42 16.81 0.71
C GLU A 116 17.12 18.13 1.11
N ASP A 117 16.75 19.26 0.49
CA ASP A 117 17.27 20.59 0.84
C ASP A 117 16.78 21.09 2.21
N ALA A 118 15.71 20.50 2.75
CA ALA A 118 15.27 20.73 4.13
C ALA A 118 16.06 19.89 5.16
N GLY A 119 17.07 19.13 4.71
CA GLY A 119 17.98 18.36 5.55
C GLY A 119 17.48 16.96 5.89
N TYR A 120 16.54 16.42 5.11
CA TYR A 120 16.05 15.06 5.26
C TYR A 120 16.89 14.10 4.43
N GLU A 121 17.18 12.93 4.98
CA GLU A 121 17.94 11.88 4.32
C GLU A 121 17.05 10.68 4.02
N LYS A 122 17.45 9.86 3.04
CA LYS A 122 16.74 8.64 2.71
C LYS A 122 16.66 7.71 3.94
N SER A 123 15.45 7.28 4.27
CA SER A 123 15.20 6.25 5.28
C SER A 123 15.05 4.86 4.64
N GLN A 124 14.14 4.74 3.67
CA GLN A 124 13.80 3.47 3.03
C GLN A 124 13.19 3.70 1.65
N ASP A 125 13.62 2.94 0.65
CA ASP A 125 12.92 2.84 -0.63
C ASP A 125 11.88 1.70 -0.61
N LEU A 126 10.76 1.96 -1.27
CA LEU A 126 9.68 1.02 -1.57
C LEU A 126 9.59 0.85 -3.08
N PHE A 127 9.77 -0.38 -3.57
CA PHE A 127 9.74 -0.68 -4.99
C PHE A 127 8.34 -1.09 -5.46
N ALA A 128 8.04 -0.74 -6.71
CA ALA A 128 6.89 -1.27 -7.43
C ALA A 128 7.34 -1.99 -8.70
N TYR A 129 6.85 -3.21 -8.85
CA TYR A 129 7.12 -4.10 -9.97
C TYR A 129 5.87 -4.25 -10.83
N LEU A 130 6.02 -3.97 -12.12
CA LEU A 130 5.02 -4.29 -13.11
C LEU A 130 5.19 -5.75 -13.54
N LEU A 131 4.13 -6.52 -13.36
CA LEU A 131 4.01 -7.92 -13.73
C LEU A 131 3.15 -8.03 -14.98
N ARG A 132 3.62 -8.82 -15.95
CA ARG A 132 2.89 -9.10 -17.19
C ARG A 132 2.61 -10.59 -17.25
N ASN A 133 1.35 -10.97 -17.47
CA ASN A 133 0.98 -12.39 -17.55
C ASN A 133 1.84 -13.19 -18.53
N ALA A 134 2.17 -12.59 -19.68
CA ALA A 134 3.04 -13.18 -20.70
C ALA A 134 4.45 -13.54 -20.20
N ASN A 135 4.96 -12.86 -19.17
CA ASN A 135 6.33 -13.03 -18.68
C ASN A 135 6.46 -14.22 -17.72
N TYR A 136 5.45 -14.48 -16.88
CA TYR A 136 5.54 -15.51 -15.83
C TYR A 136 4.71 -16.77 -16.11
N ALA A 137 3.69 -16.72 -16.98
CA ALA A 137 2.78 -17.84 -17.24
C ALA A 137 3.37 -18.96 -18.15
N SER A 138 4.64 -19.32 -17.94
CA SER A 138 5.29 -20.39 -18.68
C SER A 138 4.77 -21.78 -18.28
N GLU A 139 4.89 -22.76 -19.18
CA GLU A 139 4.56 -24.17 -18.88
C GLU A 139 5.36 -24.72 -17.69
N LYS A 140 6.60 -24.26 -17.50
CA LYS A 140 7.41 -24.60 -16.32
C LYS A 140 6.76 -24.10 -15.04
N MET A 141 6.27 -22.86 -15.03
CA MET A 141 5.63 -22.27 -13.86
C MET A 141 4.27 -22.92 -13.55
N LYS A 142 3.49 -23.28 -14.56
CA LYS A 142 2.25 -24.05 -14.36
C LYS A 142 2.51 -25.42 -13.74
N ARG A 143 3.51 -26.16 -14.23
CA ARG A 143 3.89 -27.46 -13.63
C ARG A 143 4.36 -27.29 -12.18
N LEU A 144 5.14 -26.25 -11.90
CA LEU A 144 5.58 -25.96 -10.53
C LEU A 144 4.38 -25.65 -9.63
N PHE A 145 3.42 -24.86 -10.12
CA PHE A 145 2.16 -24.58 -9.42
C PHE A 145 1.42 -25.88 -9.09
N ASP A 146 1.17 -26.75 -10.07
CA ASP A 146 0.45 -28.02 -9.86
C ASP A 146 1.12 -28.91 -8.81
N VAL A 147 2.46 -28.97 -8.83
CA VAL A 147 3.26 -29.72 -7.84
C VAL A 147 3.08 -29.12 -6.44
N ILE A 148 3.15 -27.80 -6.30
CA ILE A 148 3.00 -27.12 -5.01
C ILE A 148 1.59 -27.30 -4.46
N VAL A 149 0.57 -27.13 -5.30
CA VAL A 149 -0.84 -27.30 -4.94
C VAL A 149 -1.10 -28.71 -4.44
N LYS A 150 -0.66 -29.73 -5.19
CA LYS A 150 -0.86 -31.13 -4.82
C LYS A 150 -0.07 -31.53 -3.58
N ARG A 151 1.19 -31.10 -3.45
CA ARG A 151 2.05 -31.45 -2.31
C ARG A 151 1.52 -30.89 -0.98
N ASN A 152 1.02 -29.67 -1.03
CA ASN A 152 0.57 -28.96 0.15
C ASN A 152 -0.95 -29.04 0.37
N ASP A 153 -1.67 -29.77 -0.48
CA ASP A 153 -3.14 -29.88 -0.44
C ASP A 153 -3.79 -28.50 -0.34
N LEU A 154 -3.50 -27.65 -1.34
CA LEU A 154 -3.91 -26.25 -1.34
C LEU A 154 -5.33 -26.07 -1.85
N VAL A 155 -6.09 -25.24 -1.13
CA VAL A 155 -7.42 -24.78 -1.52
C VAL A 155 -7.43 -23.26 -1.55
N PHE A 156 -7.83 -22.66 -2.67
CA PHE A 156 -7.93 -21.22 -2.85
C PHE A 156 -9.39 -20.77 -2.76
N ARG A 157 -9.80 -20.27 -1.61
CA ARG A 157 -11.19 -19.89 -1.32
C ARG A 157 -11.41 -18.39 -1.53
N GLY A 158 -12.18 -18.03 -2.55
CA GLY A 158 -12.64 -16.64 -2.74
C GLY A 158 -13.52 -16.14 -1.59
N LEU A 159 -13.54 -14.83 -1.36
CA LEU A 159 -14.38 -14.20 -0.36
C LEU A 159 -15.82 -14.02 -0.86
N ASP A 160 -16.78 -14.10 0.06
CA ASP A 160 -18.18 -13.80 -0.22
C ASP A 160 -18.53 -12.40 0.32
N PHE A 161 -18.75 -11.45 -0.58
CA PHE A 161 -19.08 -10.07 -0.20
C PHE A 161 -20.57 -9.86 0.10
N LYS A 162 -21.44 -10.81 -0.26
CA LYS A 162 -22.90 -10.69 -0.12
C LYS A 162 -23.37 -11.20 1.24
N ASP A 163 -22.83 -12.32 1.69
CA ASP A 163 -23.11 -12.88 3.02
C ASP A 163 -22.37 -12.09 4.11
N LYS A 164 -23.09 -11.25 4.86
CA LYS A 164 -22.50 -10.37 5.89
C LYS A 164 -21.79 -11.15 7.01
N PRO A 165 -22.42 -12.18 7.65
CA PRO A 165 -21.73 -13.01 8.63
C PRO A 165 -20.46 -13.67 8.10
N LYS A 166 -20.50 -14.22 6.88
CA LYS A 166 -19.33 -14.86 6.28
C LYS A 166 -18.23 -13.86 5.95
N PHE A 167 -18.60 -12.71 5.37
CA PHE A 167 -17.68 -11.61 5.10
C PHE A 167 -16.95 -11.16 6.38
N LYS A 168 -17.67 -10.98 7.49
CA LYS A 168 -17.07 -10.58 8.77
C LYS A 168 -16.02 -11.60 9.25
N ARG A 169 -16.33 -12.90 9.19
CA ARG A 169 -15.38 -13.97 9.56
C ARG A 169 -14.15 -14.00 8.65
N ASP A 170 -14.34 -13.76 7.36
CA ASP A 170 -13.23 -13.68 6.40
C ASP A 170 -12.35 -12.45 6.68
N VAL A 171 -12.94 -11.29 7.00
CA VAL A 171 -12.21 -10.08 7.42
C VAL A 171 -11.39 -10.33 8.69
N GLU A 172 -11.97 -10.98 9.71
CA GLU A 172 -11.26 -11.38 10.93
C GLU A 172 -10.08 -12.32 10.62
N THR A 173 -10.27 -13.26 9.68
CA THR A 173 -9.21 -14.17 9.22
C THR A 173 -8.08 -13.42 8.51
N LEU A 174 -8.41 -12.50 7.60
CA LEU A 174 -7.44 -11.68 6.88
C LEU A 174 -6.62 -10.81 7.84
N LYS A 175 -7.27 -10.20 8.85
CA LYS A 175 -6.59 -9.42 9.89
C LYS A 175 -5.60 -10.26 10.69
N PHE A 176 -6.02 -11.45 11.11
CA PHE A 176 -5.15 -12.39 11.81
C PHE A 176 -3.91 -12.70 10.97
N ILE A 177 -4.09 -13.11 9.72
CA ILE A 177 -2.95 -13.44 8.85
C ILE A 177 -2.07 -12.21 8.60
N TYR A 178 -2.65 -11.02 8.39
CA TYR A 178 -1.89 -9.79 8.20
C TYR A 178 -0.96 -9.54 9.39
N ASN A 179 -1.53 -9.48 10.60
CA ASN A 179 -0.76 -9.18 11.80
C ASN A 179 0.34 -10.23 12.07
N GLU A 180 0.05 -11.52 11.91
CA GLU A 180 1.03 -12.59 12.13
C GLU A 180 2.09 -12.67 11.01
N ALA A 181 1.71 -12.37 9.76
CA ALA A 181 2.64 -12.47 8.64
C ALA A 181 3.55 -11.23 8.51
N TRP A 182 3.09 -10.05 8.91
CA TRP A 182 3.78 -8.78 8.69
C TRP A 182 4.50 -8.20 9.91
N GLU A 183 4.36 -8.79 11.10
CA GLU A 183 4.97 -8.32 12.37
C GLU A 183 6.45 -7.93 12.26
N LYS A 184 7.22 -8.62 11.42
CA LYS A 184 8.68 -8.40 11.28
C LYS A 184 9.09 -7.42 10.18
N ASN A 185 8.14 -6.82 9.48
CA ASN A 185 8.44 -5.88 8.40
C ASN A 185 8.79 -4.49 8.95
N TRP A 186 9.73 -3.82 8.29
CA TRP A 186 10.10 -2.46 8.63
C TRP A 186 8.89 -1.52 8.55
N GLY A 187 8.67 -0.71 9.60
CA GLY A 187 7.55 0.21 9.69
C GLY A 187 6.18 -0.45 9.87
N PHE A 188 6.12 -1.76 10.17
CA PHE A 188 4.87 -2.44 10.48
C PHE A 188 4.20 -1.82 11.70
N VAL A 189 2.89 -1.60 11.62
CA VAL A 189 2.07 -1.21 12.77
C VAL A 189 0.88 -2.15 12.80
N LYS A 190 0.62 -2.77 13.95
CA LYS A 190 -0.53 -3.64 14.11
C LYS A 190 -1.83 -2.86 13.94
N PHE A 191 -2.73 -3.35 13.09
CA PHE A 191 -4.08 -2.79 13.02
C PHE A 191 -4.85 -3.10 14.29
N THR A 192 -5.56 -2.10 14.82
CA THR A 192 -6.68 -2.34 15.73
C THR A 192 -7.86 -2.97 14.98
N ASP A 193 -8.76 -3.60 15.73
CA ASP A 193 -9.98 -4.20 15.15
C ASP A 193 -10.81 -3.18 14.37
N GLU A 194 -10.95 -1.97 14.92
CA GLU A 194 -11.75 -0.91 14.32
C GLU A 194 -11.12 -0.35 13.05
N GLU A 195 -9.79 -0.19 13.01
CA GLU A 195 -9.08 0.27 11.80
C GLU A 195 -9.16 -0.75 10.68
N PHE A 196 -8.99 -2.05 11.00
CA PHE A 196 -9.07 -3.09 9.98
C PHE A 196 -10.49 -3.22 9.42
N ASP A 197 -11.51 -3.18 10.28
CA ASP A 197 -12.91 -3.21 9.86
C ASP A 197 -13.26 -1.98 9.01
N PHE A 198 -12.76 -0.80 9.37
CA PHE A 198 -12.91 0.43 8.59
C PHE A 198 -12.29 0.30 7.20
N LEU A 199 -11.03 -0.15 7.13
CA LEU A 199 -10.33 -0.38 5.86
C LEU A 199 -11.06 -1.43 5.00
N ALA A 200 -11.47 -2.55 5.59
CA ALA A 200 -12.17 -3.62 4.87
C ALA A 200 -13.51 -3.14 4.28
N ALA A 201 -14.24 -2.28 4.99
CA ALA A 201 -15.48 -1.70 4.50
C ALA A 201 -15.25 -0.76 3.30
N ASP A 202 -14.19 0.05 3.33
CA ASP A 202 -13.82 0.95 2.24
C ASP A 202 -13.34 0.17 1.01
N LEU A 203 -12.42 -0.78 1.20
CA LEU A 203 -11.90 -1.59 0.10
C LEU A 203 -12.99 -2.45 -0.55
N LYS A 204 -13.99 -2.90 0.20
CA LYS A 204 -15.13 -3.66 -0.33
C LYS A 204 -15.87 -2.93 -1.46
N GLN A 205 -15.86 -1.60 -1.47
CA GLN A 205 -16.55 -0.80 -2.50
C GLN A 205 -15.93 -0.93 -3.89
N ILE A 206 -14.64 -1.27 -3.95
CA ILE A 206 -13.82 -1.32 -5.17
C ILE A 206 -13.21 -2.71 -5.42
N ALA A 207 -13.23 -3.60 -4.43
CA ALA A 207 -12.70 -4.95 -4.54
C ALA A 207 -13.55 -5.83 -5.47
N ASP A 208 -12.87 -6.67 -6.26
CA ASP A 208 -13.49 -7.78 -6.98
C ASP A 208 -13.29 -9.05 -6.12
N PRO A 209 -14.36 -9.76 -5.71
CA PRO A 209 -14.24 -10.96 -4.88
C PRO A 209 -13.44 -12.09 -5.54
N ASN A 210 -13.23 -12.04 -6.86
CA ASN A 210 -12.34 -12.99 -7.54
C ASN A 210 -10.86 -12.67 -7.32
N LEU A 211 -10.51 -11.42 -6.97
CA LEU A 211 -9.14 -10.99 -6.73
C LEU A 211 -8.73 -11.02 -5.26
N VAL A 212 -9.63 -11.51 -4.38
CA VAL A 212 -9.39 -11.65 -2.94
C VAL A 212 -9.70 -13.08 -2.52
N PHE A 213 -8.73 -13.76 -1.91
CA PHE A 213 -8.91 -15.14 -1.49
C PHE A 213 -8.04 -15.53 -0.29
N ILE A 214 -8.54 -16.52 0.46
CA ILE A 214 -7.81 -17.22 1.51
C ILE A 214 -7.23 -18.51 0.93
N VAL A 215 -6.02 -18.85 1.36
CA VAL A 215 -5.37 -20.11 1.04
C VAL A 215 -5.38 -21.01 2.26
N GLU A 216 -5.89 -22.21 2.07
CA GLU A 216 -5.82 -23.28 3.06
C GLU A 216 -4.82 -24.33 2.59
N SER A 217 -4.02 -24.90 3.51
CA SER A 217 -3.14 -26.03 3.27
C SER A 217 -3.49 -27.13 4.26
N LYS A 218 -3.87 -28.31 3.75
CA LYS A 218 -4.27 -29.47 4.57
C LYS A 218 -5.38 -29.12 5.58
N GLY A 219 -6.37 -28.35 5.13
CA GLY A 219 -7.52 -27.90 5.95
C GLY A 219 -7.21 -26.83 7.00
N ARG A 220 -6.01 -26.24 7.00
CA ARG A 220 -5.64 -25.12 7.89
C ARG A 220 -5.39 -23.86 7.08
N ILE A 221 -5.78 -22.70 7.62
CA ILE A 221 -5.47 -21.41 7.01
C ILE A 221 -3.95 -21.27 6.90
N ALA A 222 -3.47 -20.96 5.71
CA ALA A 222 -2.05 -20.82 5.40
C ALA A 222 -1.68 -19.40 4.95
N GLY A 223 -2.62 -18.68 4.32
CA GLY A 223 -2.34 -17.36 3.78
C GLY A 223 -3.55 -16.68 3.14
N PHE A 224 -3.33 -15.51 2.56
CA PHE A 224 -4.32 -14.80 1.76
C PHE A 224 -3.68 -13.95 0.66
N CYS A 225 -4.52 -13.55 -0.29
CA CYS A 225 -4.23 -12.56 -1.32
C CYS A 225 -5.31 -11.47 -1.29
N LEU A 226 -4.87 -10.22 -1.30
CA LEU A 226 -5.70 -9.04 -1.52
C LEU A 226 -5.14 -8.26 -2.70
N ALA A 227 -5.82 -8.35 -3.84
CA ALA A 227 -5.56 -7.50 -5.00
C ALA A 227 -6.80 -6.69 -5.38
N LEU A 228 -6.58 -5.46 -5.84
CA LEU A 228 -7.64 -4.56 -6.28
C LEU A 228 -7.48 -4.23 -7.77
N PRO A 229 -8.57 -4.17 -8.53
CA PRO A 229 -8.51 -3.60 -9.88
C PRO A 229 -8.09 -2.12 -9.78
N ASP A 230 -7.26 -1.66 -10.72
CA ASP A 230 -6.83 -0.26 -10.75
C ASP A 230 -7.95 0.66 -11.28
N VAL A 231 -8.86 1.03 -10.38
CA VAL A 231 -9.99 1.90 -10.71
C VAL A 231 -9.56 3.31 -11.13
N ASN A 232 -8.30 3.70 -10.91
CA ASN A 232 -7.76 4.97 -11.42
C ASN A 232 -7.83 5.01 -12.95
N GLN A 233 -7.72 3.89 -13.66
CA GLN A 233 -7.90 3.84 -15.11
C GLN A 233 -9.30 4.29 -15.56
N ALA A 234 -10.32 4.06 -14.74
CA ALA A 234 -11.67 4.57 -14.99
C ALA A 234 -11.79 6.03 -14.54
N LEU A 235 -11.27 6.36 -13.36
CA LEU A 235 -11.39 7.68 -12.74
C LEU A 235 -10.52 8.77 -13.38
N ILE A 236 -9.52 8.43 -14.19
CA ILE A 236 -8.71 9.40 -14.94
C ILE A 236 -9.56 10.30 -15.86
N HIS A 237 -10.75 9.83 -16.25
CA HIS A 237 -11.71 10.61 -17.02
C HIS A 237 -12.50 11.63 -16.18
N ASN A 238 -12.52 11.48 -14.85
CA ASN A 238 -13.19 12.38 -13.90
C ASN A 238 -12.33 13.60 -13.55
N LYS A 239 -11.98 14.42 -14.55
CA LYS A 239 -11.04 15.55 -14.40
C LYS A 239 -11.44 16.59 -13.36
N LYS A 240 -12.73 16.70 -13.03
CA LYS A 240 -13.28 17.67 -12.07
C LYS A 240 -13.48 17.08 -10.66
N GLY A 241 -13.18 15.79 -10.45
CA GLY A 241 -13.34 15.12 -9.15
C GLY A 241 -14.78 15.05 -8.63
N SER A 242 -15.77 15.21 -9.50
CA SER A 242 -17.19 15.22 -9.09
C SER A 242 -17.70 13.78 -8.89
N LEU A 243 -18.59 13.57 -7.91
CA LEU A 243 -19.08 12.23 -7.54
C LEU A 243 -19.88 11.54 -8.66
N LEU A 244 -20.86 12.24 -9.27
CA LEU A 244 -21.72 11.65 -10.31
C LEU A 244 -20.94 11.24 -11.57
N PRO A 245 -20.07 12.09 -12.15
CA PRO A 245 -19.20 11.66 -13.24
C PRO A 245 -18.25 10.52 -12.85
N GLY A 246 -17.72 10.53 -11.62
CA GLY A 246 -16.89 9.45 -11.10
C GLY A 246 -17.61 8.10 -11.12
N ALA A 247 -18.81 8.04 -10.56
CA ALA A 247 -19.65 6.83 -10.55
C ALA A 247 -19.99 6.38 -11.98
N PHE A 248 -20.32 7.31 -12.88
CA PHE A 248 -20.58 7.00 -14.30
C PHE A 248 -19.35 6.38 -14.99
N HIS A 249 -18.16 6.91 -14.74
CA HIS A 249 -16.94 6.37 -15.31
C HIS A 249 -16.60 4.99 -14.74
N LEU A 250 -16.75 4.76 -13.44
CA LEU A 250 -16.61 3.42 -12.85
C LEU A 250 -17.57 2.44 -13.52
N LEU A 251 -18.86 2.76 -13.61
CA LEU A 251 -19.85 1.86 -14.23
C LEU A 251 -19.56 1.54 -15.71
N THR A 252 -19.10 2.52 -16.49
CA THR A 252 -18.92 2.37 -17.95
C THR A 252 -17.52 1.93 -18.36
N LYS A 253 -16.51 2.10 -17.51
CA LYS A 253 -15.10 1.84 -17.84
C LYS A 253 -14.48 0.71 -17.02
N SER A 254 -15.08 0.23 -15.93
CA SER A 254 -14.48 -0.84 -15.12
C SER A 254 -14.18 -2.13 -15.90
N LYS A 255 -14.94 -2.44 -16.97
CA LYS A 255 -14.64 -3.59 -17.85
C LYS A 255 -13.39 -3.43 -18.72
N LYS A 256 -12.83 -2.23 -18.80
CA LYS A 256 -11.61 -1.90 -19.55
C LYS A 256 -10.36 -1.87 -18.68
N ILE A 257 -10.51 -2.06 -17.36
CA ILE A 257 -9.37 -2.13 -16.45
C ILE A 257 -8.54 -3.35 -16.81
N ASP A 258 -7.26 -3.13 -17.09
CA ASP A 258 -6.32 -4.18 -17.50
C ASP A 258 -5.20 -4.42 -16.48
N LEU A 259 -5.17 -3.64 -15.39
CA LEU A 259 -4.21 -3.74 -14.29
C LEU A 259 -4.92 -3.99 -12.95
N CYS A 260 -4.36 -4.88 -12.13
CA CYS A 260 -4.68 -4.96 -10.70
C CYS A 260 -3.44 -4.69 -9.85
N ARG A 261 -3.62 -4.04 -8.69
CA ARG A 261 -2.58 -3.89 -7.69
C ARG A 261 -2.71 -5.01 -6.68
N ILE A 262 -1.63 -5.77 -6.47
CA ILE A 262 -1.49 -6.74 -5.40
C ILE A 262 -1.04 -5.95 -4.17
N ILE A 263 -1.98 -5.66 -3.26
CA ILE A 263 -1.72 -4.81 -2.09
C ILE A 263 -1.00 -5.62 -1.02
N VAL A 264 -1.54 -6.79 -0.71
CA VAL A 264 -0.98 -7.67 0.31
C VAL A 264 -1.09 -9.12 -0.11
N LEU A 265 0.01 -9.83 0.02
CA LEU A 265 0.05 -11.28 0.09
C LEU A 265 0.62 -11.66 1.46
N GLY A 266 -0.09 -12.53 2.17
CA GLY A 266 0.32 -13.00 3.49
C GLY A 266 0.43 -14.52 3.50
N VAL A 267 1.55 -15.05 3.99
CA VAL A 267 1.69 -16.47 4.33
C VAL A 267 2.14 -16.55 5.78
N LEU A 268 1.36 -17.30 6.57
CA LEU A 268 1.64 -17.51 8.00
C LEU A 268 3.03 -18.15 8.18
N PRO A 269 3.77 -17.80 9.24
CA PRO A 269 5.16 -18.23 9.42
C PRO A 269 5.42 -19.73 9.25
N GLU A 270 4.53 -20.58 9.75
CA GLU A 270 4.63 -22.04 9.71
C GLU A 270 4.44 -22.64 8.30
N PHE A 271 3.96 -21.85 7.35
CA PHE A 271 3.78 -22.23 5.94
C PHE A 271 4.81 -21.58 5.01
N ARG A 272 5.76 -20.80 5.53
CA ARG A 272 6.84 -20.20 4.72
C ARG A 272 7.80 -21.26 4.18
N ASN A 273 8.49 -20.94 3.09
CA ASN A 273 9.43 -21.84 2.39
C ASN A 273 8.79 -23.14 1.83
N THR A 274 7.45 -23.21 1.73
CA THR A 274 6.72 -24.35 1.14
C THR A 274 6.32 -24.15 -0.32
N GLY A 275 6.59 -22.96 -0.88
CA GLY A 275 6.19 -22.53 -2.22
C GLY A 275 4.77 -21.97 -2.32
N ILE A 276 4.03 -21.87 -1.20
CA ILE A 276 2.66 -21.35 -1.17
C ILE A 276 2.58 -19.90 -1.66
N ASP A 277 3.57 -19.09 -1.35
CA ASP A 277 3.76 -17.72 -1.85
C ASP A 277 3.77 -17.67 -3.39
N ALA A 278 4.58 -18.51 -4.04
CA ALA A 278 4.62 -18.61 -5.49
C ALA A 278 3.28 -19.12 -6.07
N ALA A 279 2.62 -20.05 -5.38
CA ALA A 279 1.31 -20.53 -5.80
C ALA A 279 0.22 -19.44 -5.74
N ILE A 280 0.26 -18.58 -4.70
CA ILE A 280 -0.63 -17.43 -4.60
C ILE A 280 -0.47 -16.48 -5.79
N TYR A 281 0.77 -16.16 -6.19
CA TYR A 281 1.04 -15.30 -7.35
C TYR A 281 0.49 -15.88 -8.67
N MET A 282 0.61 -17.19 -8.87
CA MET A 282 0.07 -17.88 -10.05
C MET A 282 -1.46 -17.90 -10.04
N GLU A 283 -2.07 -18.19 -8.89
CA GLU A 283 -3.53 -18.20 -8.71
C GLU A 283 -4.12 -16.82 -9.00
N ILE A 284 -3.59 -15.75 -8.41
CA ILE A 284 -4.11 -14.39 -8.67
C ILE A 284 -3.93 -13.99 -10.14
N GLY A 285 -2.83 -14.40 -10.77
CA GLY A 285 -2.58 -14.18 -12.19
C GLY A 285 -3.62 -14.84 -13.09
N GLU A 286 -4.00 -16.08 -12.79
CA GLU A 286 -5.04 -16.80 -13.54
C GLU A 286 -6.43 -16.19 -13.31
N ARG A 287 -6.78 -15.83 -12.06
CA ARG A 287 -8.05 -15.16 -11.75
C ARG A 287 -8.16 -13.79 -12.43
N ALA A 288 -7.08 -13.00 -12.41
CA ALA A 288 -7.02 -11.71 -13.10
C ALA A 288 -7.23 -11.88 -14.61
N LYS A 289 -6.55 -12.86 -15.22
CA LYS A 289 -6.67 -13.17 -16.65
C LYS A 289 -8.10 -13.53 -17.05
N GLN A 290 -8.82 -14.31 -16.24
CA GLN A 290 -10.24 -14.64 -16.49
C GLN A 290 -11.15 -13.40 -16.50
N ARG A 291 -10.70 -12.30 -15.88
CA ARG A 291 -11.38 -10.99 -15.89
C ARG A 291 -10.88 -10.06 -17.00
N GLY A 292 -9.94 -10.51 -17.84
CA GLY A 292 -9.31 -9.69 -18.88
C GLY A 292 -8.20 -8.77 -18.36
N ILE A 293 -7.79 -8.91 -17.10
CA ILE A 293 -6.71 -8.15 -16.48
C ILE A 293 -5.40 -8.89 -16.75
N LEU A 294 -4.49 -8.25 -17.50
CA LEU A 294 -3.24 -8.88 -17.98
C LEU A 294 -2.00 -8.31 -17.31
N LEU A 295 -2.15 -7.20 -16.58
CA LEU A 295 -1.10 -6.53 -15.82
C LEU A 295 -1.36 -6.66 -14.32
N GLY A 296 -0.29 -6.83 -13.56
CA GLY A 296 -0.31 -6.76 -12.11
C GLY A 296 0.73 -5.75 -11.62
N GLU A 297 0.44 -5.02 -10.56
CA GLU A 297 1.45 -4.26 -9.83
C GLU A 297 1.68 -4.91 -8.47
N ALA A 298 2.92 -5.33 -8.20
CA ALA A 298 3.37 -5.67 -6.85
C ALA A 298 4.17 -4.49 -6.31
N SER A 299 3.58 -3.73 -5.39
CA SER A 299 4.13 -2.47 -4.90
C SER A 299 4.25 -2.44 -3.37
N TRP A 300 4.92 -1.41 -2.85
CA TRP A 300 5.40 -1.33 -1.47
C TRP A 300 6.29 -2.50 -1.04
N ILE A 301 7.12 -2.97 -1.98
CA ILE A 301 8.15 -3.96 -1.66
C ILE A 301 9.34 -3.22 -1.05
N LEU A 302 9.56 -3.42 0.25
CA LEU A 302 10.71 -2.88 0.96
C LEU A 302 12.00 -3.21 0.23
N GLU A 303 12.89 -2.23 0.05
CA GLU A 303 14.20 -2.48 -0.57
C GLU A 303 15.04 -3.50 0.22
N SER A 304 14.86 -3.53 1.54
CA SER A 304 15.50 -4.48 2.44
C SER A 304 14.93 -5.91 2.36
N ASN A 305 13.79 -6.11 1.69
CA ASN A 305 13.22 -7.44 1.50
C ASN A 305 13.84 -8.15 0.28
N GLU A 306 15.10 -8.56 0.42
CA GLU A 306 15.87 -9.20 -0.67
C GLU A 306 15.17 -10.43 -1.25
N MET A 307 14.55 -11.25 -0.40
CA MET A 307 13.86 -12.47 -0.82
C MET A 307 12.70 -12.15 -1.76
N MET A 308 11.85 -11.18 -1.40
CA MET A 308 10.71 -10.77 -2.24
C MET A 308 11.18 -10.09 -3.52
N ASN A 309 12.17 -9.19 -3.44
CA ASN A 309 12.75 -8.53 -4.61
C ASN A 309 13.34 -9.55 -5.59
N LYS A 310 14.04 -10.57 -5.09
CA LYS A 310 14.55 -11.66 -5.93
C LYS A 310 13.42 -12.49 -6.53
N GLY A 311 12.41 -12.88 -5.75
CA GLY A 311 11.25 -13.62 -6.26
C GLY A 311 10.54 -12.89 -7.39
N LEU A 312 10.29 -11.59 -7.24
CA LEU A 312 9.63 -10.76 -8.25
C LEU A 312 10.48 -10.62 -9.52
N THR A 313 11.78 -10.42 -9.39
CA THR A 313 12.67 -10.24 -10.55
C THR A 313 13.00 -11.55 -11.26
N THR A 314 13.32 -12.62 -10.53
CA THR A 314 13.80 -13.88 -11.12
C THR A 314 12.72 -14.88 -11.46
N THR A 315 11.64 -14.94 -10.67
CA THR A 315 10.57 -15.93 -10.84
C THR A 315 9.39 -15.34 -11.60
N MET A 316 8.98 -14.13 -11.21
CA MET A 316 7.84 -13.44 -11.83
C MET A 316 8.24 -12.58 -13.03
N HIS A 317 9.55 -12.41 -13.28
CA HIS A 317 10.08 -11.54 -14.34
C HIS A 317 9.46 -10.15 -14.34
N GLY A 318 9.26 -9.61 -13.13
CA GLY A 318 8.70 -8.30 -12.88
C GLY A 318 9.68 -7.19 -13.23
N GLU A 319 9.17 -6.13 -13.84
CA GLU A 319 9.92 -4.93 -14.18
C GLU A 319 9.79 -3.92 -13.05
N ARG A 320 10.89 -3.58 -12.36
CA ARG A 320 10.86 -2.49 -11.38
C ARG A 320 10.70 -1.17 -12.13
N TYR A 321 9.51 -0.59 -12.06
CA TYR A 321 9.15 0.58 -12.86
C TYR A 321 8.99 1.86 -12.02
N ARG A 322 8.72 1.73 -10.71
CA ARG A 322 8.67 2.87 -9.79
C ARG A 322 9.43 2.62 -8.50
N THR A 323 9.92 3.72 -7.94
CA THR A 323 10.51 3.78 -6.59
C THR A 323 9.84 4.89 -5.81
N TYR A 324 9.36 4.54 -4.63
CA TYR A 324 8.86 5.46 -3.62
C TYR A 324 9.87 5.53 -2.48
N ARG A 325 10.01 6.69 -1.84
CA ARG A 325 11.01 6.91 -0.80
C ARG A 325 10.38 7.50 0.46
N LEU A 326 10.74 6.92 1.60
CA LEU A 326 10.62 7.59 2.88
C LEU A 326 11.95 8.24 3.25
N TYR A 327 11.83 9.33 3.99
CA TYR A 327 12.90 10.18 4.46
C TYR A 327 12.83 10.31 5.97
N ASP A 328 13.99 10.39 6.62
CA ASP A 328 14.14 10.68 8.04
C ASP A 328 14.95 11.96 8.22
N LYS A 329 14.68 12.66 9.32
CA LYS A 329 15.54 13.72 9.84
C LYS A 329 15.55 13.64 11.36
N GLU A 330 16.74 13.76 11.95
CA GLU A 330 16.86 13.88 13.40
C GLU A 330 16.24 15.21 13.85
N LEU A 331 15.44 15.13 14.92
CA LEU A 331 14.91 16.29 15.61
C LEU A 331 15.91 16.69 16.70
#